data_AF-A0A930KKR0-F1
#
_entry.id   AF-A0A930KKR0-F1
#
_cell.length_a   1.000
_cell.length_b   1.000
_cell.length_c   1.000
_cell.angle_alpha   90.00
_cell.angle_beta   90.00
_cell.angle_gamma   90.00
#
_symmetry.space_group_name_H-M   'P 1'
#
loop_
_entity.id
_entity.type
_entity.pdbx_description
1 polymer ?
#
loop_
_entity_poly.entity_id
_entity_poly.type
_entity_poly.pdbx_seq_one_letter_code
_entity_poly.pdbx_strand_id
1 'polypeptide(L)'
;MATVVDYSAAPISAQSVKNAGHIGAVRYISDARLSTMRGKPIRSEEAFDYWGNGLEIAFVWQYGKDYNSDVRRGYQGGFADASEAAKRIEALGAKPQPCYFAVDFNITLDEWNSFGVEYFRGACAAIGKERVGIYGHSRVCSWAIEDGVIGEAPIQGKYWAWQTKAWSTPNTITDGVVLFQRVVDTPSNPGPKIDGITVDVSDVLSPEWGQNPVGAKPAPVAEKPRGEFVLTGNQFQADIDDLGDNDSGWRDKSTIVQAFVHTVENPSDRDPLNVSRWQDTSNSGSYHILVGGDGKTVRSNDDDYITWSAGWTANRIGLHVSCCGYSADSRDQWLARDAQLRSVARILADWCVRYNIEPRKINADEVRGLVRGVAGHGDAAQAWHETDHTDPGSNFPWDIVIEYVRQIINGSTVAVSNDEDDDLMSALDEVFEANGNPEYRAPLKKFILNADDHAYNARVNSEAILLLQKDVLNELKNINISIQGLTEAIKKGQ
;
A
#
# COMPACT_ATOMS: atom_id res chain seq x y z
N MET A 1 19.20 28.19 4.91
CA MET A 1 18.55 27.04 5.55
C MET A 1 17.19 26.88 4.89
N ALA A 2 16.80 25.66 4.52
CA ALA A 2 15.49 25.45 3.91
C ALA A 2 14.39 25.72 4.95
N THR A 3 13.24 26.22 4.50
CA THR A 3 12.13 26.56 5.38
C THR A 3 10.81 26.06 4.84
N VAL A 4 9.91 25.76 5.77
CA VAL A 4 8.51 25.39 5.50
C VAL A 4 7.59 26.31 6.27
N VAL A 5 6.35 26.43 5.80
CA VAL A 5 5.33 27.26 6.43
C VAL A 5 4.22 26.42 7.04
N ASP A 6 3.55 26.96 8.03
CA ASP A 6 2.25 26.44 8.48
C ASP A 6 1.26 27.59 8.66
N TYR A 7 -0.02 27.30 8.39
CA TYR A 7 -1.06 28.32 8.33
C TYR A 7 -2.46 27.71 8.47
N SER A 8 -3.39 28.48 9.05
CA SER A 8 -4.76 28.04 9.29
C SER A 8 -5.84 28.95 8.71
N ALA A 9 -5.54 30.20 8.36
CA ALA A 9 -6.55 31.20 8.02
C ALA A 9 -7.23 30.96 6.64
N ALA A 10 -6.48 30.45 5.66
CA ALA A 10 -6.97 30.04 4.34
C ALA A 10 -5.91 29.16 3.64
N PRO A 11 -6.30 28.36 2.63
CA PRO A 11 -5.34 27.73 1.73
C PRO A 11 -4.48 28.77 0.99
N ILE A 12 -3.22 28.44 0.72
CA ILE A 12 -2.26 29.29 0.00
C ILE A 12 -1.73 28.49 -1.18
N SER A 13 -1.65 29.09 -2.37
CA SER A 13 -1.19 28.37 -3.56
C SER A 13 0.28 27.94 -3.44
N ALA A 14 0.59 26.77 -3.99
CA ALA A 14 1.94 26.24 -4.01
C ALA A 14 2.92 27.16 -4.73
N GLN A 15 2.49 27.77 -5.84
CA GLN A 15 3.32 28.74 -6.57
C GLN A 15 3.71 29.94 -5.69
N SER A 16 2.80 30.46 -4.87
CA SER A 16 3.09 31.56 -3.96
C SER A 16 4.01 31.16 -2.81
N VAL A 17 3.85 29.95 -2.25
CA VAL A 17 4.79 29.43 -1.24
C VAL A 17 6.19 29.22 -1.81
N LYS A 18 6.29 28.71 -3.04
CA LYS A 18 7.56 28.56 -3.76
C LYS A 18 8.21 29.90 -4.06
N ASN A 19 7.43 30.89 -4.50
CA ASN A 19 7.92 32.25 -4.77
C ASN A 19 8.38 32.97 -3.50
N ALA A 20 7.79 32.65 -2.34
CA ALA A 20 8.24 33.12 -1.04
C ALA A 20 9.54 32.43 -0.56
N GLY A 21 10.05 31.44 -1.30
CA GLY A 21 11.34 30.78 -1.03
C GLY A 21 11.25 29.60 -0.07
N HIS A 22 10.04 29.07 0.18
CA HIS A 22 9.83 27.90 1.02
C HIS A 22 9.83 26.62 0.18
N ILE A 23 10.24 25.50 0.79
CA ILE A 23 10.33 24.20 0.12
C ILE A 23 9.08 23.33 0.32
N GLY A 24 8.14 23.79 1.16
CA GLY A 24 6.96 23.02 1.50
C GLY A 24 6.15 23.67 2.62
N ALA A 25 5.18 22.90 3.14
CA ALA A 25 4.36 23.31 4.26
C ALA A 25 4.07 22.15 5.22
N VAL A 26 3.87 22.47 6.50
CA VAL A 26 3.22 21.58 7.46
C VAL A 26 1.73 21.94 7.49
N ARG A 27 0.87 20.98 7.14
CA ARG A 27 -0.55 21.25 6.86
C ARG A 27 -1.46 20.56 7.86
N TYR A 28 -2.48 21.27 8.30
CA TYR A 28 -3.42 20.78 9.30
C TYR A 28 -4.36 19.74 8.68
N ILE A 29 -4.38 18.53 9.23
CA ILE A 29 -5.30 17.45 8.80
C ILE A 29 -6.53 17.31 9.71
N SER A 30 -6.56 18.09 10.80
CA SER A 30 -7.67 18.20 11.74
C SER A 30 -8.72 19.23 11.28
N ASP A 31 -9.95 19.10 11.77
CA ASP A 31 -11.03 20.05 11.49
C ASP A 31 -10.79 21.47 12.03
N ALA A 32 -11.47 22.43 11.41
CA ALA A 32 -11.55 23.80 11.89
C ALA A 32 -12.47 23.90 13.12
N ARG A 33 -11.93 24.27 14.28
CA ARG A 33 -12.74 24.63 15.45
C ARG A 33 -13.39 26.02 15.38
N LEU A 34 -12.91 26.88 14.47
CA LEU A 34 -13.41 28.23 14.24
C LEU A 34 -13.62 28.44 12.73
N SER A 35 -14.69 29.14 12.34
CA SER A 35 -15.00 29.43 10.93
C SER A 35 -13.93 30.26 10.21
N THR A 36 -13.07 30.96 10.96
CA THR A 36 -11.93 31.73 10.44
C THR A 36 -10.74 30.84 10.04
N MET A 37 -10.72 29.56 10.45
CA MET A 37 -9.65 28.62 10.16
C MET A 37 -9.90 27.87 8.84
N ARG A 38 -10.09 28.61 7.75
CA ARG A 38 -10.49 28.02 6.45
C ARG A 38 -9.40 27.18 5.79
N GLY A 39 -8.17 27.25 6.27
CA GLY A 39 -7.08 26.37 5.87
C GLY A 39 -7.06 25.04 6.63
N LYS A 40 -8.11 24.70 7.40
CA LYS A 40 -8.26 23.42 8.10
C LYS A 40 -9.56 22.70 7.68
N PRO A 41 -9.52 21.38 7.40
CA PRO A 41 -8.31 20.62 7.06
C PRO A 41 -7.77 21.02 5.68
N ILE A 42 -6.53 20.65 5.39
CA ILE A 42 -6.04 20.58 4.00
C ILE A 42 -6.97 19.71 3.16
N ARG A 43 -7.10 20.05 1.87
CA ARG A 43 -7.90 19.32 0.90
C ARG A 43 -7.01 18.72 -0.18
N SER A 44 -7.53 17.75 -0.92
CA SER A 44 -6.82 17.08 -2.02
C SER A 44 -6.34 18.08 -3.06
N GLU A 45 -7.12 19.12 -3.39
CA GLU A 45 -6.72 20.12 -4.38
C GLU A 45 -5.47 20.90 -3.94
N GLU A 46 -5.38 21.25 -2.65
CA GLU A 46 -4.19 21.91 -2.09
C GLU A 46 -3.00 20.94 -2.06
N ALA A 47 -3.21 19.68 -1.66
CA ALA A 47 -2.14 18.68 -1.62
C ALA A 47 -1.54 18.42 -3.02
N PHE A 48 -2.39 18.25 -4.03
CA PHE A 48 -1.96 18.05 -5.42
C PHE A 48 -1.29 19.30 -6.02
N ASP A 49 -1.76 20.51 -5.70
CA ASP A 49 -1.09 21.75 -6.12
C ASP A 49 0.35 21.82 -5.59
N TYR A 50 0.57 21.44 -4.32
CA TYR A 50 1.90 21.42 -3.72
C TYR A 50 2.80 20.40 -4.38
N TRP A 51 2.37 19.14 -4.47
CA TRP A 51 3.18 18.09 -5.09
C TRP A 51 3.46 18.38 -6.57
N GLY A 52 2.48 18.88 -7.32
CA GLY A 52 2.63 19.27 -8.72
C GLY A 52 3.63 20.40 -8.95
N ASN A 53 3.81 21.28 -7.97
CA ASN A 53 4.79 22.38 -8.03
C ASN A 53 6.14 22.04 -7.41
N GLY A 54 6.33 20.79 -6.98
CA GLY A 54 7.54 20.36 -6.28
C GLY A 54 7.69 21.03 -4.91
N LEU A 55 6.58 21.14 -4.16
CA LEU A 55 6.58 21.47 -2.73
C LEU A 55 6.20 20.26 -1.88
N GLU A 56 6.86 20.16 -0.74
CA GLU A 56 6.74 19.05 0.20
C GLU A 56 5.62 19.31 1.22
N ILE A 57 4.94 18.26 1.67
CA ILE A 57 3.90 18.36 2.71
C ILE A 57 4.16 17.36 3.84
N ALA A 58 4.22 17.85 5.07
CA ALA A 58 4.00 17.06 6.29
C ALA A 58 2.65 17.43 6.93
N PHE A 59 2.14 16.57 7.81
CA PHE A 59 0.82 16.78 8.43
C PHE A 59 0.91 17.05 9.93
N VAL A 60 0.03 17.92 10.42
CA VAL A 60 -0.17 18.19 11.84
C VAL A 60 -1.64 18.03 12.22
N TRP A 61 -1.88 17.41 13.37
CA TRP A 61 -3.19 17.35 14.00
C TRP A 61 -3.26 18.34 15.15
N GLN A 62 -4.20 19.29 15.04
CA GLN A 62 -4.55 20.21 16.12
C GLN A 62 -5.98 20.71 15.94
N TYR A 63 -6.91 20.10 16.66
CA TYR A 63 -8.27 20.61 16.77
C TYR A 63 -8.37 21.61 17.92
N GLY A 64 -7.99 21.18 19.13
CA GLY A 64 -8.05 21.93 20.37
C GLY A 64 -7.03 23.06 20.51
N LYS A 65 -7.18 23.87 21.57
CA LYS A 65 -6.17 24.88 21.98
C LYS A 65 -6.28 25.17 23.49
N ASP A 66 -5.14 25.47 24.11
CA ASP A 66 -5.01 25.84 25.52
C ASP A 66 -5.74 24.87 26.48
N TYR A 67 -6.79 25.34 27.17
CA TYR A 67 -7.54 24.57 28.16
C TYR A 67 -8.32 23.40 27.55
N ASN A 68 -8.60 23.44 26.24
CA ASN A 68 -9.25 22.37 25.49
C ASN A 68 -8.27 21.73 24.50
N SER A 69 -6.98 21.66 24.84
CA SER A 69 -5.96 20.99 24.02
C SER A 69 -6.24 19.49 23.91
N ASP A 70 -5.99 18.92 22.73
CA ASP A 70 -6.28 17.53 22.38
C ASP A 70 -5.61 16.53 23.33
N VAL A 71 -4.37 16.82 23.76
CA VAL A 71 -3.60 15.94 24.65
C VAL A 71 -4.23 15.71 26.01
N ARG A 72 -5.11 16.61 26.47
CA ARG A 72 -5.82 16.46 27.76
C ARG A 72 -6.80 15.27 27.77
N ARG A 73 -7.16 14.75 26.60
CA ARG A 73 -8.02 13.56 26.46
C ARG A 73 -7.27 12.25 26.73
N GLY A 74 -5.96 12.28 26.98
CA GLY A 74 -5.14 11.11 27.29
C GLY A 74 -5.22 10.05 26.20
N TYR A 75 -5.06 8.79 26.59
CA TYR A 75 -4.95 7.64 25.67
C TYR A 75 -6.07 7.58 24.63
N GLN A 76 -7.33 7.67 25.05
CA GLN A 76 -8.48 7.57 24.14
C GLN A 76 -8.52 8.73 23.14
N GLY A 77 -8.11 9.92 23.57
CA GLY A 77 -7.97 11.07 22.68
C GLY A 77 -6.93 10.83 21.60
N GLY A 78 -5.73 10.38 22.01
CA GLY A 78 -4.64 10.13 21.08
C GLY A 78 -4.94 9.01 20.09
N PHE A 79 -5.59 7.94 20.56
CA PHE A 79 -6.04 6.86 19.69
C PHE A 79 -7.04 7.36 18.65
N ALA A 80 -8.05 8.13 19.07
CA ALA A 80 -9.08 8.63 18.15
C ALA A 80 -8.51 9.61 17.12
N ASP A 81 -7.70 10.57 17.58
CA ASP A 81 -7.12 11.60 16.73
C ASP A 81 -6.12 11.02 15.74
N ALA A 82 -5.27 10.10 16.18
CA ALA A 82 -4.32 9.44 15.27
C ALA A 82 -5.00 8.53 14.27
N SER A 83 -6.03 7.78 14.68
CA SER A 83 -6.84 6.97 13.76
C SER A 83 -7.46 7.83 12.66
N GLU A 84 -8.02 8.98 13.04
CA GLU A 84 -8.65 9.90 12.09
C GLU A 84 -7.64 10.63 11.22
N ALA A 85 -6.50 11.05 11.79
CA ALA A 85 -5.39 11.62 11.03
C ALA A 85 -4.92 10.65 9.94
N ALA A 86 -4.71 9.36 10.28
CA ALA A 86 -4.29 8.36 9.30
C ALA A 86 -5.30 8.18 8.16
N LYS A 87 -6.59 8.06 8.47
CA LYS A 87 -7.65 7.96 7.45
C LYS A 87 -7.67 9.16 6.51
N ARG A 88 -7.53 10.37 7.06
CA ARG A 88 -7.53 11.59 6.25
C ARG A 88 -6.26 11.76 5.43
N ILE A 89 -5.11 11.36 5.96
CA ILE A 89 -3.85 11.33 5.21
C ILE A 89 -3.96 10.37 4.02
N GLU A 90 -4.51 9.18 4.25
CA GLU A 90 -4.80 8.20 3.21
C GLU A 90 -5.78 8.74 2.16
N ALA A 91 -6.86 9.40 2.59
CA ALA A 91 -7.84 10.03 1.69
C ALA A 91 -7.29 11.17 0.83
N LEU A 92 -6.11 11.72 1.15
CA LEU A 92 -5.40 12.69 0.29
C LEU A 92 -4.57 12.02 -0.81
N GLY A 93 -4.51 10.69 -0.87
CA GLY A 93 -3.62 9.96 -1.76
C GLY A 93 -2.14 10.04 -1.36
N ALA A 94 -1.85 10.46 -0.12
CA ALA A 94 -0.50 10.47 0.41
C ALA A 94 -0.10 9.06 0.91
N LYS A 95 1.19 8.71 0.77
CA LYS A 95 1.72 7.50 1.41
C LYS A 95 1.51 7.57 2.92
N PRO A 96 1.41 6.42 3.62
CA PRO A 96 1.45 6.40 5.07
C PRO A 96 2.70 7.14 5.56
N GLN A 97 2.50 8.31 6.15
CA GLN A 97 3.56 9.18 6.64
C GLN A 97 3.28 9.64 8.08
N PRO A 98 4.29 10.20 8.77
CA PRO A 98 4.11 10.68 10.13
C PRO A 98 3.10 11.84 10.22
N CYS A 99 2.42 11.91 11.35
CA CYS A 99 1.61 13.08 11.72
C CYS A 99 2.13 13.67 13.02
N TYR A 100 2.36 14.99 13.03
CA TYR A 100 2.68 15.72 14.25
C TYR A 100 1.41 15.96 15.07
N PHE A 101 1.35 15.48 16.30
CA PHE A 101 0.27 15.82 17.23
C PHE A 101 0.69 16.99 18.11
N ALA A 102 -0.15 18.02 18.14
CA ALA A 102 0.21 19.31 18.72
C ALA A 102 0.01 19.39 20.24
N VAL A 103 1.09 19.74 20.94
CA VAL A 103 1.09 20.26 22.31
C VAL A 103 1.24 21.79 22.25
N ASP A 104 0.17 22.46 21.81
CA ASP A 104 0.16 23.92 21.54
C ASP A 104 -0.12 24.77 22.80
N PHE A 105 0.61 24.51 23.88
CA PHE A 105 0.64 25.33 25.10
C PHE A 105 1.86 24.99 25.96
N ASN A 106 2.13 25.79 26.99
CA ASN A 106 3.21 25.54 27.95
C ASN A 106 2.86 24.42 28.94
N ILE A 107 2.81 23.17 28.46
CA ILE A 107 2.52 22.00 29.29
C ILE A 107 3.56 21.85 30.41
N THR A 108 3.09 21.50 31.61
CA THR A 108 3.99 21.18 32.74
C THR A 108 4.44 19.73 32.70
N LEU A 109 5.51 19.39 33.42
CA LEU A 109 5.96 17.98 33.53
C LEU A 109 4.88 17.10 34.20
N ASP A 110 4.17 17.62 35.19
CA ASP A 110 3.07 16.89 35.85
C ASP A 110 1.89 16.64 34.90
N GLU A 111 1.54 17.61 34.06
CA GLU A 111 0.54 17.45 32.99
C GLU A 111 1.00 16.45 31.92
N TRP A 112 2.28 16.48 31.53
CA TRP A 112 2.86 15.49 30.63
C TRP A 112 2.74 14.07 31.21
N ASN A 113 3.18 13.88 32.44
CA ASN A 113 3.15 12.60 33.13
C ASN A 113 1.73 12.10 33.44
N SER A 114 0.75 13.00 33.55
CA SER A 114 -0.64 12.63 33.87
C SER A 114 -1.48 12.29 32.65
N PHE A 115 -1.39 13.06 31.56
CA PHE A 115 -2.21 12.84 30.36
C PHE A 115 -1.44 12.98 29.05
N GLY A 116 -0.37 13.78 29.01
CA GLY A 116 0.38 14.04 27.78
C GLY A 116 0.98 12.75 27.21
N VAL A 117 1.76 12.03 28.01
CA VAL A 117 2.40 10.77 27.60
C VAL A 117 1.38 9.72 27.20
N GLU A 118 0.24 9.64 27.90
CA GLU A 118 -0.84 8.70 27.60
C GLU A 118 -1.49 8.99 26.25
N TYR A 119 -1.68 10.26 25.89
CA TYR A 119 -2.15 10.63 24.56
C TYR A 119 -1.22 10.10 23.46
N PHE A 120 0.09 10.28 23.60
CA PHE A 120 1.04 9.78 22.60
C PHE A 120 1.12 8.25 22.57
N ARG A 121 0.95 7.56 23.70
CA ARG A 121 0.80 6.09 23.74
C ARG A 121 -0.44 5.62 22.98
N GLY A 122 -1.57 6.32 23.15
CA GLY A 122 -2.79 6.07 22.38
C GLY A 122 -2.60 6.27 20.88
N ALA A 123 -1.90 7.34 20.49
CA ALA A 123 -1.55 7.59 19.10
C ALA A 123 -0.66 6.48 18.52
N CYS A 124 0.37 6.04 19.26
CA CYS A 124 1.24 4.94 18.86
C CYS A 124 0.45 3.63 18.67
N ALA A 125 -0.51 3.35 19.55
CA ALA A 125 -1.37 2.17 19.43
C ALA A 125 -2.28 2.21 18.19
N ALA A 126 -2.67 3.40 17.72
CA ALA A 126 -3.53 3.56 16.56
C ALA A 126 -2.79 3.43 15.23
N ILE A 127 -1.61 4.05 15.11
CA ILE A 127 -0.94 4.22 13.80
C ILE A 127 0.51 3.73 13.74
N GLY A 128 1.02 3.14 14.82
CA GLY A 128 2.41 2.75 14.96
C GLY A 128 3.29 3.92 15.39
N LYS A 129 4.27 3.67 16.27
CA LYS A 129 5.17 4.69 16.84
C LYS A 129 5.94 5.43 15.74
N GLU A 130 6.35 4.71 14.71
CA GLU A 130 7.10 5.21 13.56
C GLU A 130 6.36 6.30 12.77
N ARG A 131 5.04 6.45 12.96
CA ARG A 131 4.20 7.49 12.34
C ARG A 131 3.73 8.56 13.31
N VAL A 132 4.13 8.50 14.58
CA VAL A 132 3.74 9.49 15.59
C VAL A 132 4.86 10.52 15.72
N GLY A 133 4.53 11.78 15.41
CA GLY A 133 5.36 12.94 15.69
C GLY A 133 4.75 13.86 16.73
N ILE A 134 5.56 14.76 17.28
CA ILE A 134 5.15 15.76 18.26
C ILE A 134 5.48 17.17 17.78
N TYR A 135 4.51 18.09 17.94
CA TYR A 135 4.77 19.53 17.90
C TYR A 135 4.69 20.09 19.32
N GLY A 136 5.68 20.90 19.74
CA GLY A 136 5.64 21.55 21.05
C GLY A 136 6.93 22.27 21.43
N HIS A 137 7.04 22.73 22.68
CA HIS A 137 8.23 23.40 23.17
C HIS A 137 9.39 22.43 23.46
N SER A 138 10.61 22.94 23.63
CA SER A 138 11.84 22.15 23.79
C SER A 138 11.73 20.98 24.78
N ARG A 139 11.20 21.24 25.98
CA ARG A 139 11.07 20.21 27.02
C ARG A 139 10.12 19.06 26.62
N VAL A 140 8.97 19.33 26.00
CA VAL A 140 8.03 18.25 25.63
C VAL A 140 8.56 17.41 24.49
N CYS A 141 9.32 18.00 23.56
CA CYS A 141 10.07 17.23 22.57
C CYS A 141 11.10 16.30 23.25
N SER A 142 11.86 16.82 24.22
CA SER A 142 12.83 16.01 24.98
C SER A 142 12.16 14.87 25.74
N TRP A 143 11.04 15.13 26.44
CA TRP A 143 10.31 14.11 27.19
C TRP A 143 9.70 13.05 26.28
N ALA A 144 9.13 13.44 25.14
CA ALA A 144 8.58 12.49 24.18
C ALA A 144 9.64 11.54 23.59
N ILE A 145 10.86 12.06 23.36
CA ILE A 145 12.03 11.25 22.94
C ILE A 145 12.45 10.31 24.06
N GLU A 146 12.62 10.83 25.29
CA GLU A 146 13.05 10.06 26.47
C GLU A 146 12.07 8.94 26.82
N ASP A 147 10.76 9.23 26.78
CA ASP A 147 9.70 8.26 27.04
C ASP A 147 9.45 7.30 25.86
N GLY A 148 10.10 7.53 24.71
CA GLY A 148 10.00 6.67 23.54
C GLY A 148 8.61 6.62 22.90
N VAL A 149 7.86 7.72 22.95
CA VAL A 149 6.45 7.82 22.46
C VAL A 149 6.31 8.54 21.12
N ILE A 150 7.42 8.76 20.41
CA ILE A 150 7.46 9.27 19.04
C ILE A 150 8.42 8.43 18.18
N GLY A 151 8.24 8.49 16.87
CA GLY A 151 9.04 7.76 15.90
C GLY A 151 10.43 8.37 15.69
N GLU A 152 11.41 7.51 15.46
CA GLU A 152 12.71 7.88 14.90
C GLU A 152 12.54 8.16 13.39
N ALA A 153 13.15 9.25 12.93
CA ALA A 153 13.25 9.54 11.51
C ALA A 153 14.30 8.61 10.86
N PRO A 154 14.29 8.41 9.53
CA PRO A 154 15.30 7.63 8.80
C PRO A 154 16.74 8.16 8.91
N ILE A 155 16.95 9.28 9.61
CA ILE A 155 18.25 9.85 9.91
C ILE A 155 18.60 9.51 11.35
N GLN A 156 19.71 8.82 11.57
CA GLN A 156 20.13 8.36 12.89
C GLN A 156 20.15 9.51 13.91
N GLY A 157 19.51 9.30 15.05
CA GLY A 157 19.42 10.29 16.13
C GLY A 157 18.46 11.44 15.86
N LYS A 158 17.65 11.37 14.80
CA LYS A 158 16.55 12.29 14.53
C LYS A 158 15.21 11.64 14.85
N TYR A 159 14.26 12.45 15.29
CA TYR A 159 12.91 12.02 15.66
C TYR A 159 11.89 12.91 14.97
N TRP A 160 10.65 12.44 14.83
CA TRP A 160 9.52 13.26 14.38
C TRP A 160 9.13 14.30 15.44
N ALA A 161 10.04 15.21 15.74
CA ALA A 161 9.90 16.28 16.72
C ALA A 161 10.03 17.63 16.01
N TRP A 162 8.95 18.40 16.08
CA TRP A 162 8.84 19.76 15.58
C TRP A 162 8.76 20.73 16.76
N GLN A 163 9.88 21.40 17.03
CA GLN A 163 9.98 22.31 18.16
C GLN A 163 9.50 23.71 17.80
N THR A 164 8.66 24.34 18.61
CA THR A 164 8.37 25.78 18.49
C THR A 164 9.25 26.63 19.40
N LYS A 165 9.61 27.85 18.97
CA LYS A 165 10.25 28.82 19.88
C LYS A 165 9.34 29.25 21.03
N ALA A 166 8.02 29.15 20.85
CA ALA A 166 7.06 29.49 21.89
C ALA A 166 7.26 28.56 23.10
N TRP A 167 7.34 29.14 24.30
CA TRP A 167 7.53 28.44 25.58
C TRP A 167 8.82 27.62 25.71
N SER A 168 9.66 27.57 24.67
CA SER A 168 10.96 26.94 24.69
C SER A 168 11.96 27.75 25.51
N THR A 169 12.99 27.06 25.99
CA THR A 169 14.16 27.75 26.53
C THR A 169 14.77 28.64 25.43
N PRO A 170 14.97 29.95 25.68
CA PRO A 170 15.49 30.85 24.65
C PRO A 170 16.80 30.33 24.03
N ASN A 171 16.93 30.47 22.72
CA ASN A 171 18.12 30.07 21.94
C ASN A 171 18.51 28.59 22.08
N THR A 172 17.57 27.72 22.42
CA THR A 172 17.81 26.28 22.57
C THR A 172 17.02 25.51 21.52
N ILE A 173 17.70 24.63 20.78
CA ILE A 173 17.10 23.63 19.90
C ILE A 173 17.41 22.28 20.54
N THR A 174 16.38 21.48 20.80
CA THR A 174 16.50 20.17 21.43
C THR A 174 17.22 19.22 20.47
N ASP A 175 18.13 18.40 20.99
CA ASP A 175 18.83 17.42 20.16
C ASP A 175 17.83 16.46 19.51
N GLY A 176 18.10 16.11 18.25
CA GLY A 176 17.27 15.17 17.48
C GLY A 176 16.03 15.74 16.79
N VAL A 177 15.66 17.00 17.00
CA VAL A 177 14.51 17.60 16.30
C VAL A 177 14.79 17.77 14.79
N VAL A 178 13.71 17.69 14.01
CA VAL A 178 13.74 17.77 12.53
C VAL A 178 13.19 19.09 11.99
N LEU A 179 12.33 19.78 12.75
CA LEU A 179 11.80 21.10 12.43
C LEU A 179 11.91 22.05 13.63
N PHE A 180 12.14 23.34 13.37
CA PHE A 180 12.11 24.40 14.38
C PHE A 180 11.28 25.61 13.93
N GLN A 181 10.12 25.85 14.54
CA GLN A 181 9.25 27.00 14.27
C GLN A 181 9.87 28.28 14.85
N ARG A 182 10.57 29.04 13.99
CA ARG A 182 11.27 30.28 14.38
C ARG A 182 10.40 31.53 14.28
N VAL A 183 9.34 31.52 13.47
CA VAL A 183 8.35 32.60 13.40
C VAL A 183 7.01 32.03 13.85
N VAL A 184 6.43 32.69 14.85
CA VAL A 184 5.10 32.39 15.39
C VAL A 184 4.25 33.64 15.17
N ASP A 185 3.25 33.51 14.31
CA ASP A 185 2.27 34.52 13.95
C ASP A 185 1.39 34.82 15.15
N THR A 186 1.48 36.06 15.61
CA THR A 186 0.65 36.57 16.70
C THR A 186 0.22 37.99 16.34
N PRO A 187 -0.88 38.50 16.91
CA PRO A 187 -1.28 39.89 16.69
C PRO A 187 -0.17 40.91 17.00
N SER A 188 0.71 40.62 17.98
CA SER A 188 1.83 41.48 18.39
C SER A 188 3.12 41.27 17.60
N ASN A 189 3.27 40.14 16.92
CA ASN A 189 4.43 39.80 16.11
C ASN A 189 3.95 38.95 14.92
N PRO A 190 3.35 39.60 13.90
CA PRO A 190 2.73 38.88 12.80
C PRO A 190 3.79 38.18 11.95
N GLY A 191 3.42 37.01 11.45
CA GLY A 191 4.22 36.27 10.48
C GLY A 191 4.33 37.01 9.13
N PRO A 192 5.28 36.61 8.27
CA PRO A 192 5.29 37.07 6.89
C PRO A 192 3.99 36.71 6.19
N LYS A 193 3.64 37.47 5.15
CA LYS A 193 2.43 37.23 4.36
C LYS A 193 2.76 36.55 3.03
N ILE A 194 1.98 35.52 2.70
CA ILE A 194 1.95 34.89 1.38
C ILE A 194 0.50 34.95 0.92
N ASP A 195 0.25 35.52 -0.27
CA ASP A 195 -1.11 35.81 -0.78
C ASP A 195 -2.01 36.57 0.22
N GLY A 196 -1.41 37.45 1.03
CA GLY A 196 -2.11 38.23 2.05
C GLY A 196 -2.44 37.47 3.34
N ILE A 197 -2.12 36.18 3.42
CA ILE A 197 -2.30 35.32 4.60
C ILE A 197 -1.02 35.32 5.43
N THR A 198 -1.13 35.57 6.74
CA THR A 198 0.01 35.44 7.66
C THR A 198 0.33 33.96 7.88
N VAL A 199 1.61 33.63 7.89
CA VAL A 199 2.10 32.27 8.07
C VAL A 199 3.13 32.18 9.19
N ASP A 200 3.18 31.03 9.84
CA ASP A 200 4.30 30.62 10.66
C ASP A 200 5.45 30.13 9.77
N VAL A 201 6.69 30.21 10.27
CA VAL A 201 7.88 29.76 9.52
C VAL A 201 8.74 28.84 10.38
N SER A 202 8.99 27.65 9.85
CA SER A 202 9.87 26.65 10.46
C SER A 202 11.13 26.43 9.63
N ASP A 203 12.27 26.35 10.33
CA ASP A 203 13.54 25.93 9.78
C ASP A 203 13.58 24.40 9.68
N VAL A 204 14.07 23.89 8.56
CA VAL A 204 14.26 22.45 8.32
C VAL A 204 15.65 22.02 8.79
N LEU A 205 15.69 21.16 9.80
CA LEU A 205 16.91 20.74 10.51
C LEU A 205 17.36 19.32 10.18
N SER A 206 16.60 18.63 9.32
CA SER A 206 16.87 17.29 8.80
C SER A 206 16.32 17.19 7.38
N PRO A 207 16.98 16.48 6.46
CA PRO A 207 16.44 16.22 5.12
C PRO A 207 15.13 15.42 5.18
N GLU A 208 14.93 14.63 6.24
CA GLU A 208 13.67 13.96 6.56
C GLU A 208 13.03 14.67 7.76
N TRP A 209 11.94 15.39 7.51
CA TRP A 209 11.16 16.18 8.45
C TRP A 209 9.69 15.76 8.53
N GLY A 210 9.38 14.53 8.10
CA GLY A 210 8.03 13.95 8.14
C GLY A 210 7.19 14.32 6.91
N GLN A 211 7.85 14.82 5.88
CA GLN A 211 7.26 15.20 4.62
C GLN A 211 7.19 14.05 3.64
N ASN A 212 6.27 14.18 2.69
CA ASN A 212 6.35 13.42 1.45
C ASN A 212 7.45 14.08 0.61
N PRO A 213 8.61 13.43 0.37
CA PRO A 213 9.73 14.10 -0.28
C PRO A 213 9.38 14.54 -1.70
N VAL A 214 9.69 15.79 -2.04
CA VAL A 214 9.57 16.32 -3.40
C VAL A 214 10.65 15.68 -4.24
N GLY A 215 10.22 15.06 -5.34
CA GLY A 215 11.10 14.23 -6.15
C GLY A 215 10.97 12.74 -5.85
N ALA A 216 10.20 12.35 -4.82
CA ALA A 216 9.37 11.19 -5.04
C ALA A 216 8.37 11.59 -6.14
N LYS A 217 8.60 11.08 -7.36
CA LYS A 217 7.47 10.53 -8.13
C LYS A 217 6.56 9.83 -7.09
N PRO A 218 5.22 9.75 -7.27
CA PRO A 218 4.50 8.66 -6.59
C PRO A 218 5.42 7.45 -6.71
N ALA A 219 5.76 6.78 -5.59
CA ALA A 219 6.66 5.64 -5.71
C ALA A 219 6.14 4.86 -6.92
N PRO A 220 7.00 4.36 -7.84
CA PRO A 220 6.55 3.16 -8.54
C PRO A 220 6.02 2.33 -7.39
N VAL A 221 4.70 2.16 -7.30
CA VAL A 221 4.11 1.26 -6.32
C VAL A 221 4.95 0.05 -6.56
N ALA A 222 5.77 -0.30 -5.54
CA ALA A 222 6.89 -1.20 -5.76
C ALA A 222 6.31 -2.27 -6.64
N GLU A 223 6.85 -2.45 -7.86
CA GLU A 223 6.41 -3.58 -8.66
C GLU A 223 6.53 -4.71 -7.67
N LYS A 224 5.38 -5.20 -7.18
CA LYS A 224 5.40 -6.40 -6.38
C LYS A 224 6.14 -7.32 -7.33
N PRO A 225 7.22 -8.00 -6.89
CA PRO A 225 7.79 -9.05 -7.72
C PRO A 225 6.59 -9.79 -8.26
N ARG A 226 6.48 -9.97 -9.58
CA ARG A 226 5.38 -10.71 -10.21
C ARG A 226 5.56 -12.17 -9.78
N GLY A 227 5.37 -12.38 -8.48
CA GLY A 227 5.51 -13.61 -7.78
C GLY A 227 4.31 -14.45 -8.14
N GLU A 228 4.49 -15.73 -7.90
CA GLU A 228 3.50 -16.76 -8.13
C GLU A 228 2.11 -16.30 -7.64
N PHE A 229 1.16 -16.16 -8.57
CA PHE A 229 -0.20 -15.83 -8.21
C PHE A 229 -0.83 -17.05 -7.55
N VAL A 230 -1.11 -16.94 -6.25
CA VAL A 230 -1.84 -17.96 -5.50
C VAL A 230 -3.28 -17.51 -5.35
N LEU A 231 -4.23 -18.31 -5.81
CA LEU A 231 -5.65 -18.13 -5.49
C LEU A 231 -5.85 -18.39 -4.00
N THR A 232 -6.05 -17.32 -3.24
CA THR A 232 -6.21 -17.38 -1.77
C THR A 232 -7.66 -17.28 -1.31
N GLY A 233 -8.61 -17.05 -2.23
CA GLY A 233 -10.00 -16.72 -1.90
C GLY A 233 -10.20 -15.31 -1.34
N ASN A 234 -9.11 -14.57 -1.09
CA ASN A 234 -9.14 -13.14 -0.83
C ASN A 234 -9.18 -12.37 -2.15
N GLN A 235 -9.71 -11.15 -2.11
CA GLN A 235 -9.79 -10.28 -3.27
C GLN A 235 -8.42 -10.11 -3.96
N PHE A 236 -8.43 -10.16 -5.29
CA PHE A 236 -7.26 -10.00 -6.13
C PHE A 236 -6.41 -8.80 -5.69
N GLN A 237 -5.12 -9.01 -5.54
CA GLN A 237 -4.18 -7.97 -5.16
C GLN A 237 -3.60 -7.35 -6.43
N ALA A 238 -4.06 -6.14 -6.76
CA ALA A 238 -3.49 -5.39 -7.87
C ALA A 238 -2.05 -4.95 -7.54
N ASP A 239 -1.31 -4.59 -8.58
CA ASP A 239 0.01 -3.99 -8.43
C ASP A 239 -0.13 -2.61 -7.79
N ILE A 240 -1.21 -1.88 -8.12
CA ILE A 240 -1.54 -0.56 -7.59
C ILE A 240 -3.01 -0.50 -7.19
N ASP A 241 -3.31 0.08 -6.03
CA ASP A 241 -4.65 0.56 -5.69
C ASP A 241 -4.67 2.09 -5.85
N ASP A 242 -5.45 2.59 -6.81
CA ASP A 242 -5.66 4.00 -7.17
C ASP A 242 -7.17 4.26 -7.17
N LEU A 243 -7.78 4.08 -5.99
CA LEU A 243 -9.23 4.14 -5.82
C LEU A 243 -9.76 5.56 -6.11
N GLY A 244 -10.62 5.67 -7.11
CA GLY A 244 -11.26 6.91 -7.53
C GLY A 244 -12.74 7.00 -7.12
N ASP A 245 -13.34 8.19 -7.25
CA ASP A 245 -14.73 8.46 -6.84
C ASP A 245 -15.76 8.23 -7.98
N ASN A 246 -15.31 7.75 -9.15
CA ASN A 246 -16.19 7.54 -10.30
C ASN A 246 -17.01 6.26 -10.16
N ASP A 247 -18.01 6.28 -9.31
CA ASP A 247 -18.90 5.16 -9.07
C ASP A 247 -20.33 5.61 -8.71
N SER A 248 -21.25 4.65 -8.66
CA SER A 248 -22.65 4.87 -8.25
C SER A 248 -22.91 4.49 -6.79
N GLY A 249 -21.86 4.48 -5.98
CA GLY A 249 -21.87 4.11 -4.58
C GLY A 249 -21.81 2.61 -4.34
N TRP A 250 -22.01 2.28 -3.06
CA TRP A 250 -21.92 0.94 -2.51
C TRP A 250 -22.99 -0.01 -3.08
N ARG A 251 -22.62 -1.29 -3.26
CA ARG A 251 -23.54 -2.38 -3.63
C ARG A 251 -23.51 -3.55 -2.65
N ASP A 252 -24.58 -4.35 -2.71
CA ASP A 252 -24.57 -5.70 -2.16
C ASP A 252 -23.82 -6.64 -3.12
N LYS A 253 -22.70 -7.23 -2.67
CA LYS A 253 -21.90 -8.17 -3.47
C LYS A 253 -22.67 -9.43 -3.89
N SER A 254 -23.81 -9.75 -3.27
CA SER A 254 -24.67 -10.85 -3.70
C SER A 254 -25.29 -10.62 -5.09
N THR A 255 -25.30 -9.38 -5.58
CA THR A 255 -25.80 -9.04 -6.92
C THR A 255 -24.78 -9.32 -8.03
N ILE A 256 -23.53 -9.60 -7.67
CA ILE A 256 -22.47 -9.89 -8.64
C ILE A 256 -22.71 -11.28 -9.23
N VAL A 257 -23.01 -11.32 -10.52
CA VAL A 257 -23.24 -12.57 -11.27
C VAL A 257 -22.36 -12.67 -12.50
N GLN A 258 -21.79 -11.57 -13.00
CA GLN A 258 -21.04 -11.56 -14.26
C GLN A 258 -19.74 -10.78 -14.14
N ALA A 259 -18.80 -11.07 -15.03
CA ALA A 259 -17.57 -10.29 -15.20
C ALA A 259 -17.49 -9.79 -16.64
N PHE A 260 -17.06 -8.54 -16.82
CA PHE A 260 -16.97 -7.89 -18.11
C PHE A 260 -15.54 -7.47 -18.43
N VAL A 261 -15.08 -7.79 -19.63
CA VAL A 261 -13.80 -7.36 -20.18
C VAL A 261 -14.02 -6.19 -21.12
N HIS A 262 -13.14 -5.20 -21.02
CA HIS A 262 -13.22 -3.93 -21.74
C HIS A 262 -11.88 -3.56 -22.36
N THR A 263 -11.90 -2.55 -23.24
CA THR A 263 -10.72 -1.77 -23.62
C THR A 263 -10.91 -0.31 -23.22
N VAL A 264 -9.80 0.36 -22.86
CA VAL A 264 -9.81 1.82 -22.60
C VAL A 264 -9.60 2.66 -23.86
N GLU A 265 -9.51 2.04 -25.03
CA GLU A 265 -9.39 2.66 -26.35
C GLU A 265 -8.21 3.63 -26.46
N ASN A 266 -7.03 3.13 -26.05
CA ASN A 266 -5.77 3.87 -26.08
C ASN A 266 -4.58 2.96 -26.48
N PRO A 267 -3.39 3.53 -26.73
CA PRO A 267 -2.20 2.73 -27.00
C PRO A 267 -1.91 1.77 -25.84
N SER A 268 -1.53 0.54 -26.16
CA SER A 268 -1.32 -0.53 -25.18
C SER A 268 -0.15 -0.29 -24.22
N ASP A 269 0.79 0.57 -24.60
CA ASP A 269 1.94 1.02 -23.79
C ASP A 269 1.59 2.16 -22.82
N ARG A 270 0.35 2.66 -22.83
CA ARG A 270 -0.14 3.60 -21.82
C ARG A 270 -0.09 2.95 -20.44
N ASP A 271 0.57 3.63 -19.50
CA ASP A 271 0.54 3.22 -18.09
C ASP A 271 -0.91 3.22 -17.58
N PRO A 272 -1.46 2.07 -17.13
CA PRO A 272 -2.83 1.97 -16.63
C PRO A 272 -3.11 2.91 -15.45
N LEU A 273 -2.09 3.33 -14.68
CA LEU A 273 -2.26 4.33 -13.62
C LEU A 273 -2.62 5.71 -14.18
N ASN A 274 -2.02 6.09 -15.31
CA ASN A 274 -2.36 7.35 -15.96
C ASN A 274 -3.76 7.30 -16.56
N VAL A 275 -4.23 6.12 -16.95
CA VAL A 275 -5.60 5.93 -17.43
C VAL A 275 -6.58 6.08 -16.28
N SER A 276 -6.32 5.43 -15.13
CA SER A 276 -7.10 5.55 -13.89
C SER A 276 -7.32 7.01 -13.50
N ARG A 277 -6.21 7.75 -13.34
CA ARG A 277 -6.23 9.16 -12.96
C ARG A 277 -6.91 10.06 -13.99
N TRP A 278 -6.77 9.75 -15.27
CA TRP A 278 -7.46 10.49 -16.31
C TRP A 278 -8.98 10.29 -16.20
N GLN A 279 -9.43 9.05 -15.98
CA GLN A 279 -10.84 8.72 -15.80
C GLN A 279 -11.45 9.51 -14.64
N ASP A 280 -10.78 9.56 -13.48
CA ASP A 280 -11.23 10.32 -12.30
C ASP A 280 -11.41 11.82 -12.53
N THR A 281 -10.63 12.39 -13.46
CA THR A 281 -10.75 13.81 -13.80
C THR A 281 -11.71 14.09 -14.95
N SER A 282 -11.88 13.14 -15.87
CA SER A 282 -12.73 13.30 -17.05
C SER A 282 -14.20 12.98 -16.77
N ASN A 283 -14.48 12.22 -15.71
CA ASN A 283 -15.78 11.62 -15.38
C ASN A 283 -16.41 10.89 -16.58
N SER A 284 -15.57 10.32 -17.45
CA SER A 284 -16.03 9.68 -18.69
C SER A 284 -16.38 8.21 -18.52
N GLY A 285 -16.12 7.63 -17.34
CA GLY A 285 -16.34 6.22 -17.03
C GLY A 285 -15.30 5.69 -16.05
N SER A 286 -15.50 4.48 -15.54
CA SER A 286 -14.57 3.81 -14.62
C SER A 286 -14.69 2.29 -14.71
N TYR A 287 -13.76 1.58 -14.09
CA TYR A 287 -13.70 0.11 -14.04
C TYR A 287 -13.26 -0.33 -12.64
N HIS A 288 -13.29 -1.64 -12.36
CA HIS A 288 -12.76 -2.15 -11.09
C HIS A 288 -11.23 -2.26 -11.17
N ILE A 289 -10.73 -2.84 -12.27
CA ILE A 289 -9.29 -3.03 -12.48
C ILE A 289 -8.92 -2.70 -13.92
N LEU A 290 -7.84 -1.93 -14.09
CA LEU A 290 -7.19 -1.61 -15.35
C LEU A 290 -5.95 -2.48 -15.54
N VAL A 291 -5.66 -2.89 -16.77
CA VAL A 291 -4.49 -3.74 -17.10
C VAL A 291 -3.70 -3.14 -18.26
N GLY A 292 -2.43 -2.81 -18.02
CA GLY A 292 -1.48 -2.35 -19.03
C GLY A 292 -1.05 -3.45 -20.01
N GLY A 293 -0.51 -3.07 -21.17
CA GLY A 293 -0.03 -4.04 -22.17
C GLY A 293 1.13 -4.92 -21.68
N ASP A 294 1.85 -4.46 -20.65
CA ASP A 294 2.92 -5.17 -19.95
C ASP A 294 2.41 -6.10 -18.84
N GLY A 295 1.10 -6.14 -18.59
CA GLY A 295 0.48 -6.90 -17.51
C GLY A 295 0.34 -6.17 -16.18
N LYS A 296 0.78 -4.91 -16.06
CA LYS A 296 0.61 -4.11 -14.84
C LYS A 296 -0.87 -3.89 -14.53
N THR A 297 -1.27 -4.07 -13.28
CA THR A 297 -2.67 -3.98 -12.82
C THR A 297 -2.89 -2.79 -11.88
N VAL A 298 -3.96 -2.05 -12.10
CA VAL A 298 -4.36 -0.91 -11.25
C VAL A 298 -5.82 -1.08 -10.85
N ARG A 299 -6.10 -1.23 -9.57
CA ARG A 299 -7.46 -1.19 -9.02
C ARG A 299 -7.91 0.25 -8.92
N SER A 300 -8.91 0.61 -9.71
CA SER A 300 -9.51 1.95 -9.66
C SER A 300 -10.81 1.99 -8.88
N ASN A 301 -11.48 0.86 -8.68
CA ASN A 301 -12.62 0.73 -7.77
C ASN A 301 -12.56 -0.59 -7.00
N ASP A 302 -13.01 -0.56 -5.75
CA ASP A 302 -13.21 -1.78 -4.98
C ASP A 302 -14.43 -2.55 -5.51
N ASP A 303 -14.44 -3.87 -5.30
CA ASP A 303 -15.57 -4.72 -5.66
C ASP A 303 -16.87 -4.35 -4.93
N ASP A 304 -16.78 -3.61 -3.82
CA ASP A 304 -17.91 -3.08 -3.08
C ASP A 304 -18.64 -1.93 -3.80
N TYR A 305 -18.12 -1.41 -4.91
CA TYR A 305 -18.66 -0.23 -5.61
C TYR A 305 -19.20 -0.54 -7.01
N ILE A 306 -20.14 0.29 -7.47
CA ILE A 306 -20.76 0.18 -8.80
C ILE A 306 -20.03 1.12 -9.77
N THR A 307 -19.18 0.58 -10.63
CA THR A 307 -18.41 1.38 -11.61
C THR A 307 -19.28 1.98 -12.71
N TRP A 308 -18.76 2.95 -13.45
CA TRP A 308 -19.40 3.55 -14.62
C TRP A 308 -18.84 2.94 -15.91
N SER A 309 -19.14 1.65 -16.16
CA SER A 309 -18.46 0.87 -17.20
C SER A 309 -19.31 0.60 -18.44
N ALA A 310 -20.43 -0.11 -18.31
CA ALA A 310 -21.11 -0.78 -19.41
C ALA A 310 -22.65 -0.64 -19.39
N GLY A 311 -23.15 0.53 -18.98
CA GLY A 311 -24.58 0.79 -18.83
C GLY A 311 -25.11 0.45 -17.43
N TRP A 312 -26.34 0.90 -17.15
CA TRP A 312 -26.96 0.83 -15.83
C TRP A 312 -27.06 -0.59 -15.26
N THR A 313 -27.45 -1.56 -16.09
CA THR A 313 -27.69 -2.95 -15.68
C THR A 313 -26.37 -3.67 -15.43
N ALA A 314 -25.46 -3.67 -16.41
CA ALA A 314 -24.18 -4.36 -16.32
C ALA A 314 -23.37 -3.88 -15.10
N ASN A 315 -23.31 -2.57 -14.87
CA ASN A 315 -22.59 -1.97 -13.75
C ASN A 315 -23.04 -2.52 -12.38
N ARG A 316 -24.34 -2.82 -12.23
CA ARG A 316 -24.92 -3.27 -10.95
C ARG A 316 -24.73 -4.76 -10.65
N ILE A 317 -24.57 -5.56 -11.70
CA ILE A 317 -24.47 -7.02 -11.59
C ILE A 317 -23.07 -7.56 -11.92
N GLY A 318 -22.18 -6.67 -12.35
CA GLY A 318 -20.93 -7.00 -13.02
C GLY A 318 -19.70 -6.48 -12.29
N LEU A 319 -18.62 -7.24 -12.38
CA LEU A 319 -17.26 -6.75 -12.16
C LEU A 319 -16.63 -6.41 -13.51
N HIS A 320 -15.78 -5.39 -13.57
CA HIS A 320 -15.32 -4.82 -14.84
C HIS A 320 -13.80 -4.68 -14.86
N VAL A 321 -13.14 -5.40 -15.78
CA VAL A 321 -11.70 -5.28 -16.05
C VAL A 321 -11.48 -4.65 -17.41
N SER A 322 -10.60 -3.65 -17.52
CA SER A 322 -10.35 -2.95 -18.78
C SER A 322 -8.87 -2.91 -19.18
N CYS A 323 -8.61 -3.19 -20.45
CA CYS A 323 -7.26 -3.34 -20.99
C CYS A 323 -6.80 -2.07 -21.71
N CYS A 324 -5.58 -1.59 -21.45
CA CYS A 324 -4.89 -0.65 -22.33
C CYS A 324 -4.71 -1.31 -23.71
N GLY A 325 -5.27 -0.68 -24.74
CA GLY A 325 -5.42 -1.26 -26.07
C GLY A 325 -6.70 -0.78 -26.75
N TYR A 326 -6.88 -1.23 -27.98
CA TYR A 326 -8.03 -0.88 -28.81
C TYR A 326 -8.89 -2.11 -29.09
N SER A 327 -10.21 -1.95 -29.12
CA SER A 327 -11.14 -2.98 -29.62
C SER A 327 -10.84 -3.40 -31.07
N ALA A 328 -10.19 -2.52 -31.82
CA ALA A 328 -9.74 -2.77 -33.19
C ALA A 328 -8.44 -3.58 -33.29
N ASP A 329 -7.73 -3.84 -32.18
CA ASP A 329 -6.48 -4.61 -32.20
C ASP A 329 -6.72 -5.99 -32.80
N SER A 330 -5.79 -6.42 -33.66
CA SER A 330 -5.81 -7.75 -34.24
C SER A 330 -5.55 -8.80 -33.16
N ARG A 331 -5.93 -10.05 -33.45
CA ARG A 331 -5.65 -11.16 -32.54
C ARG A 331 -4.14 -11.30 -32.27
N ASP A 332 -3.30 -11.11 -33.28
CA ASP A 332 -1.84 -11.19 -33.12
C ASP A 332 -1.30 -10.07 -32.21
N GLN A 333 -1.87 -8.85 -32.31
CA GLN A 333 -1.52 -7.75 -31.40
C GLN A 333 -1.95 -8.01 -29.96
N TRP A 334 -3.05 -8.73 -29.75
CA TRP A 334 -3.44 -9.21 -28.41
C TRP A 334 -2.50 -10.30 -27.90
N LEU A 335 -2.18 -11.29 -28.73
CA LEU A 335 -1.31 -12.41 -28.35
C LEU A 335 0.13 -11.97 -28.08
N ALA A 336 0.60 -10.90 -28.73
CA ALA A 336 1.89 -10.29 -28.42
C ALA A 336 1.97 -9.68 -27.00
N ARG A 337 0.82 -9.49 -26.33
CA ARG A 337 0.70 -8.94 -24.96
C ARG A 337 0.26 -10.03 -23.98
N ASP A 338 0.93 -11.17 -24.02
CA ASP A 338 0.58 -12.33 -23.18
C ASP A 338 0.56 -12.00 -21.68
N ALA A 339 1.46 -11.14 -21.21
CA ALA A 339 1.46 -10.65 -19.83
C ALA A 339 0.14 -9.93 -19.45
N GLN A 340 -0.41 -9.10 -20.34
CA GLN A 340 -1.72 -8.47 -20.17
C GLN A 340 -2.83 -9.51 -20.09
N LEU A 341 -2.85 -10.49 -21.00
CA LEU A 341 -3.86 -11.56 -21.03
C LEU A 341 -3.81 -12.43 -19.76
N ARG A 342 -2.61 -12.75 -19.25
CA ARG A 342 -2.42 -13.50 -17.99
C ARG A 342 -2.87 -12.69 -16.78
N SER A 343 -2.66 -11.38 -16.75
CA SER A 343 -3.18 -10.52 -15.68
C SER A 343 -4.71 -10.46 -15.68
N VAL A 344 -5.33 -10.30 -16.85
CA VAL A 344 -6.80 -10.40 -17.00
C VAL A 344 -7.30 -11.76 -16.51
N ALA A 345 -6.62 -12.85 -16.88
CA ALA A 345 -7.00 -14.19 -16.43
C ALA A 345 -6.90 -14.38 -14.91
N ARG A 346 -5.88 -13.81 -14.25
CA ARG A 346 -5.74 -13.86 -12.78
C ARG A 346 -6.89 -13.13 -12.08
N ILE A 347 -7.26 -11.95 -12.59
CA ILE A 347 -8.41 -11.16 -12.09
C ILE A 347 -9.72 -11.94 -12.27
N LEU A 348 -9.94 -12.47 -13.48
CA LEU A 348 -11.15 -13.25 -13.77
C LEU A 348 -11.22 -14.54 -12.95
N ALA A 349 -10.11 -15.24 -12.72
CA ALA A 349 -10.07 -16.44 -11.90
C ALA A 349 -10.46 -16.15 -10.44
N ASP A 350 -9.95 -15.07 -9.87
CA ASP A 350 -10.36 -14.59 -8.55
C ASP A 350 -11.87 -14.32 -8.50
N TRP A 351 -12.41 -13.58 -9.48
CA TRP A 351 -13.84 -13.30 -9.55
C TRP A 351 -14.70 -14.56 -9.76
N CYS A 352 -14.23 -15.51 -10.57
CA CYS A 352 -14.88 -16.81 -10.74
C CYS A 352 -15.01 -17.56 -9.42
N VAL A 353 -13.93 -17.63 -8.65
CA VAL A 353 -13.92 -18.33 -7.35
C VAL A 353 -14.75 -17.59 -6.30
N ARG A 354 -14.56 -16.28 -6.14
CA ARG A 354 -15.20 -15.50 -5.06
C ARG A 354 -16.70 -15.28 -5.26
N TYR A 355 -17.13 -15.08 -6.51
CA TYR A 355 -18.51 -14.74 -6.84
C TYR A 355 -19.27 -15.85 -7.56
N ASN A 356 -18.67 -17.04 -7.65
CA ASN A 356 -19.23 -18.20 -8.33
C ASN A 356 -19.63 -17.86 -9.78
N ILE A 357 -18.73 -17.20 -10.49
CA ILE A 357 -18.86 -16.89 -11.92
C ILE A 357 -18.24 -18.06 -12.72
N GLU A 358 -18.93 -18.55 -13.76
CA GLU A 358 -18.39 -19.65 -14.55
C GLU A 358 -17.20 -19.19 -15.41
N PRO A 359 -16.07 -19.94 -15.45
CA PRO A 359 -14.90 -19.60 -16.25
C PRO A 359 -15.14 -19.94 -17.73
N ARG A 360 -16.05 -19.19 -18.36
CA ARG A 360 -16.36 -19.26 -19.79
C ARG A 360 -16.90 -17.93 -20.31
N LYS A 361 -16.71 -17.69 -21.60
CA LYS A 361 -17.36 -16.61 -22.33
C LYS A 361 -18.86 -16.92 -22.50
N ILE A 362 -19.73 -15.99 -22.12
CA ILE A 362 -21.19 -16.01 -22.34
C ILE A 362 -21.57 -15.01 -23.45
N ASN A 363 -22.66 -15.28 -24.18
CA ASN A 363 -23.18 -14.39 -25.23
C ASN A 363 -24.22 -13.38 -24.70
N ALA A 364 -24.70 -12.47 -25.56
CA ALA A 364 -25.66 -11.42 -25.18
C ALA A 364 -27.00 -11.95 -24.61
N ASP A 365 -27.51 -13.08 -25.10
CA ASP A 365 -28.76 -13.65 -24.58
C ASP A 365 -28.56 -14.27 -23.18
N GLU A 366 -27.40 -14.91 -22.96
CA GLU A 366 -26.99 -15.40 -21.66
C GLU A 366 -26.73 -14.25 -20.67
N VAL A 367 -26.11 -13.16 -21.14
CA VAL A 367 -25.90 -11.92 -20.38
C VAL A 367 -27.25 -11.35 -19.92
N ARG A 368 -28.21 -11.19 -20.85
CA ARG A 368 -29.58 -10.75 -20.56
C ARG A 368 -30.29 -11.68 -19.58
N GLY A 369 -30.03 -12.98 -19.67
CA GLY A 369 -30.56 -14.03 -18.79
C GLY A 369 -29.90 -14.12 -17.41
N LEU A 370 -28.95 -13.23 -17.08
CA LEU A 370 -28.18 -13.25 -15.82
C LEU A 370 -27.42 -14.56 -15.59
N VAL A 371 -27.03 -15.23 -16.68
CA VAL A 371 -26.15 -16.41 -16.60
C VAL A 371 -24.82 -15.97 -16.01
N ARG A 372 -24.32 -16.77 -15.07
CA ARG A 372 -23.03 -16.52 -14.43
C ARG A 372 -21.90 -16.85 -15.40
N GLY A 373 -21.16 -15.84 -15.86
CA GLY A 373 -20.05 -16.03 -16.78
C GLY A 373 -19.32 -14.73 -17.11
N VAL A 374 -18.36 -14.81 -18.03
CA VAL A 374 -17.55 -13.67 -18.48
C VAL A 374 -18.06 -13.17 -19.82
N ALA A 375 -18.18 -11.85 -20.01
CA ALA A 375 -18.67 -11.20 -21.23
C ALA A 375 -17.78 -10.01 -21.62
N GLY A 376 -17.96 -9.46 -22.83
CA GLY A 376 -17.41 -8.16 -23.20
C GLY A 376 -18.45 -7.05 -23.06
N HIS A 377 -18.01 -5.79 -23.17
CA HIS A 377 -18.92 -4.63 -23.29
C HIS A 377 -19.90 -4.81 -24.44
N GLY A 378 -19.42 -5.31 -25.59
CA GLY A 378 -20.25 -5.55 -26.76
C GLY A 378 -21.42 -6.52 -26.52
N ASP A 379 -21.27 -7.50 -25.62
CA ASP A 379 -22.38 -8.39 -25.25
C ASP A 379 -23.40 -7.67 -24.36
N ALA A 380 -22.95 -6.83 -23.42
CA ALA A 380 -23.83 -6.00 -22.59
C ALA A 380 -24.62 -4.99 -23.44
N ALA A 381 -23.96 -4.35 -24.41
CA ALA A 381 -24.57 -3.46 -25.39
C ALA A 381 -25.69 -4.16 -26.18
N GLN A 382 -25.46 -5.40 -26.64
CA GLN A 382 -26.46 -6.21 -27.34
C GLN A 382 -27.56 -6.76 -26.40
N ALA A 383 -27.24 -7.02 -25.14
CA ALA A 383 -28.19 -7.54 -24.16
C ALA A 383 -29.24 -6.50 -23.77
N TRP A 384 -28.82 -5.27 -23.46
CA TRP A 384 -29.70 -4.26 -22.87
C TRP A 384 -29.85 -2.97 -23.66
N HIS A 385 -28.99 -2.71 -24.64
CA HIS A 385 -29.01 -1.48 -25.46
C HIS A 385 -28.90 -0.18 -24.64
N GLU A 386 -28.25 -0.25 -23.47
CA GLU A 386 -27.97 0.92 -22.60
C GLU A 386 -26.69 1.66 -23.01
N THR A 387 -25.90 1.07 -23.91
CA THR A 387 -24.63 1.54 -24.45
C THR A 387 -24.45 0.96 -25.85
N ASP A 388 -23.63 1.58 -26.69
CA ASP A 388 -23.35 1.20 -28.08
C ASP A 388 -21.89 0.78 -28.31
N HIS A 389 -21.09 0.66 -27.25
CA HIS A 389 -19.69 0.22 -27.38
C HIS A 389 -19.59 -1.28 -27.68
N THR A 390 -18.50 -1.67 -28.34
CA THR A 390 -18.28 -3.03 -28.86
C THR A 390 -17.00 -3.69 -28.35
N ASP A 391 -16.30 -3.07 -27.40
CA ASP A 391 -15.09 -3.59 -26.79
C ASP A 391 -15.32 -4.91 -26.02
N PRO A 392 -14.29 -5.78 -25.90
CA PRO A 392 -12.91 -5.65 -26.38
C PRO A 392 -12.73 -5.99 -27.87
N GLY A 393 -13.82 -6.04 -28.64
CA GLY A 393 -13.81 -6.35 -30.07
C GLY A 393 -13.80 -7.84 -30.39
N SER A 394 -14.09 -8.17 -31.65
CA SER A 394 -14.23 -9.57 -32.12
C SER A 394 -12.93 -10.37 -32.12
N ASN A 395 -11.79 -9.68 -32.07
CA ASN A 395 -10.46 -10.29 -32.15
C ASN A 395 -9.84 -10.60 -30.78
N PHE A 396 -10.48 -10.17 -29.69
CA PHE A 396 -9.99 -10.46 -28.34
C PHE A 396 -9.90 -12.00 -28.12
N PRO A 397 -8.77 -12.52 -27.63
CA PRO A 397 -8.51 -13.96 -27.57
C PRO A 397 -9.20 -14.61 -26.37
N TRP A 398 -10.53 -14.65 -26.40
CA TRP A 398 -11.39 -15.24 -25.36
C TRP A 398 -11.00 -16.68 -25.03
N ASP A 399 -10.69 -17.48 -26.03
CA ASP A 399 -10.27 -18.87 -25.89
C ASP A 399 -8.99 -19.01 -25.05
N ILE A 400 -8.01 -18.12 -25.23
CA ILE A 400 -6.74 -18.13 -24.49
C ILE A 400 -6.94 -17.62 -23.06
N VAL A 401 -7.64 -16.49 -22.90
CA VAL A 401 -7.87 -15.90 -21.57
C VAL A 401 -8.68 -16.85 -20.69
N ILE A 402 -9.75 -17.46 -21.22
CA ILE A 402 -10.56 -18.42 -20.48
C ILE A 402 -9.78 -19.68 -20.14
N GLU A 403 -8.90 -20.14 -21.03
CA GLU A 403 -8.02 -21.28 -20.74
C GLU A 403 -7.06 -20.97 -19.58
N TYR A 404 -6.43 -19.79 -19.58
CA TYR A 404 -5.62 -19.34 -18.44
C TYR A 404 -6.42 -19.27 -17.14
N VAL A 405 -7.65 -18.74 -17.18
CA VAL A 405 -8.55 -18.71 -16.01
C VAL A 405 -8.75 -20.13 -15.45
N ARG A 406 -9.05 -21.10 -16.31
CA ARG A 406 -9.28 -22.50 -15.89
C ARG A 406 -8.02 -23.14 -15.33
N GLN A 407 -6.86 -22.90 -15.94
CA GLN A 407 -5.58 -23.40 -15.45
C GLN A 407 -5.27 -22.89 -14.05
N ILE A 408 -5.47 -21.59 -13.83
CA ILE A 408 -5.29 -20.93 -12.54
C ILE A 408 -6.24 -21.54 -11.50
N ILE A 409 -7.53 -21.67 -11.81
CA ILE A 409 -8.54 -22.27 -10.91
C ILE A 409 -8.20 -23.74 -10.57
N ASN A 410 -7.67 -24.49 -11.53
CA ASN A 410 -7.33 -25.91 -11.35
C ASN A 410 -5.94 -26.13 -10.72
N GLY A 411 -5.21 -25.07 -10.34
CA GLY A 411 -3.92 -25.17 -9.66
C GLY A 411 -2.71 -25.45 -10.57
N SER A 412 -2.85 -25.28 -11.89
CA SER A 412 -1.70 -25.31 -12.81
C SER A 412 -1.03 -23.94 -12.79
N THR A 413 0.11 -23.82 -12.10
CA THR A 413 0.87 -22.57 -11.94
C THR A 413 1.30 -22.01 -13.29
N VAL A 414 0.88 -20.78 -13.58
CA VAL A 414 1.25 -20.03 -14.77
C VAL A 414 2.34 -19.01 -14.39
N ALA A 415 3.60 -19.32 -14.69
CA ALA A 415 4.72 -18.39 -14.50
C ALA A 415 4.66 -17.25 -15.54
N VAL A 416 5.04 -16.04 -15.12
CA VAL A 416 5.19 -14.86 -15.99
C VAL A 416 6.59 -14.91 -16.60
N SER A 417 6.69 -14.91 -17.93
CA SER A 417 7.97 -14.91 -18.66
C SER A 417 8.62 -13.53 -18.62
N ASN A 418 9.83 -13.44 -18.04
CA ASN A 418 10.76 -12.33 -18.26
C ASN A 418 11.95 -12.86 -19.05
N ASP A 419 12.51 -12.06 -19.98
CA ASP A 419 13.58 -12.50 -20.90
C ASP A 419 14.87 -12.99 -20.20
N GLU A 420 15.08 -12.67 -18.91
CA GLU A 420 16.15 -13.26 -18.08
C GLU A 420 15.88 -14.73 -17.71
N ASP A 421 14.60 -15.13 -17.62
CA ASP A 421 14.19 -16.51 -17.40
C ASP A 421 14.40 -17.34 -18.66
N ASP A 422 14.36 -16.80 -19.88
CA ASP A 422 14.65 -17.57 -21.09
C ASP A 422 16.16 -17.91 -21.18
N ASP A 423 17.04 -17.01 -20.77
CA ASP A 423 18.48 -17.28 -20.66
C ASP A 423 18.78 -18.25 -19.50
N LEU A 424 18.07 -18.13 -18.36
CA LEU A 424 18.21 -19.06 -17.24
C LEU A 424 17.61 -20.44 -17.54
N MET A 425 16.45 -20.51 -18.17
CA MET A 425 15.76 -21.75 -18.57
C MET A 425 16.52 -22.45 -19.69
N SER A 426 17.10 -21.71 -20.63
CA SER A 426 17.99 -22.29 -21.64
C SER A 426 19.27 -22.86 -21.02
N ALA A 427 19.86 -22.17 -20.03
CA ALA A 427 20.98 -22.71 -19.24
C ALA A 427 20.59 -23.95 -18.40
N LEU A 428 19.34 -24.00 -17.90
CA LEU A 428 18.79 -25.15 -17.18
C LEU A 428 18.54 -26.36 -18.09
N ASP A 429 18.26 -26.11 -19.38
CA ASP A 429 18.04 -27.13 -20.41
C ASP A 429 19.33 -27.60 -21.10
N GLU A 430 20.43 -26.86 -20.94
CA GLU A 430 21.74 -27.26 -21.44
C GLU A 430 22.21 -28.57 -20.77
N VAL A 431 22.69 -29.51 -21.60
CA VAL A 431 23.05 -30.86 -21.18
C VAL A 431 24.51 -30.91 -20.76
N PHE A 432 24.76 -31.28 -19.51
CA PHE A 432 26.10 -31.40 -18.94
C PHE A 432 26.48 -32.87 -18.70
N GLU A 433 27.79 -33.14 -18.65
CA GLU A 433 28.35 -34.44 -18.23
C GLU A 433 28.61 -34.45 -16.72
N ALA A 434 28.23 -35.52 -16.04
CA ALA A 434 28.45 -35.65 -14.61
C ALA A 434 29.94 -35.85 -14.28
N ASN A 435 30.48 -35.02 -13.38
CA ASN A 435 31.81 -35.26 -12.82
C ASN A 435 31.81 -36.58 -12.02
N GLY A 436 32.60 -37.56 -12.48
CA GLY A 436 32.74 -38.88 -11.85
C GLY A 436 31.94 -40.02 -12.49
N ASN A 437 31.01 -39.72 -13.41
CA ASN A 437 30.39 -40.72 -14.28
C ASN A 437 30.17 -40.14 -15.69
N PRO A 438 31.15 -40.28 -16.60
CA PRO A 438 31.14 -39.64 -17.92
C PRO A 438 30.04 -40.16 -18.86
N GLU A 439 29.38 -41.29 -18.54
CA GLU A 439 28.25 -41.80 -19.32
C GLU A 439 26.91 -41.12 -18.97
N TYR A 440 26.83 -40.44 -17.81
CA TYR A 440 25.61 -39.74 -17.42
C TYR A 440 25.60 -38.30 -17.95
N ARG A 441 24.68 -38.07 -18.90
CA ARG A 441 24.39 -36.76 -19.49
C ARG A 441 22.96 -36.35 -19.19
N ALA A 442 22.77 -35.15 -18.66
CA ALA A 442 21.44 -34.62 -18.38
C ALA A 442 21.40 -33.09 -18.41
N PRO A 443 20.23 -32.49 -18.65
CA PRO A 443 20.03 -31.06 -18.44
C PRO A 443 20.43 -30.62 -17.01
N LEU A 444 20.98 -29.40 -16.86
CA LEU A 444 21.37 -28.85 -15.56
C LEU A 444 20.25 -28.90 -14.53
N LYS A 445 19.00 -28.65 -14.93
CA LYS A 445 17.83 -28.78 -14.06
C LYS A 445 17.71 -30.15 -13.40
N LYS A 446 18.06 -31.22 -14.12
CA LYS A 446 18.00 -32.60 -13.59
C LYS A 446 19.14 -32.86 -12.61
N PHE A 447 20.31 -32.26 -12.82
CA PHE A 447 21.39 -32.30 -11.83
C PHE A 447 21.03 -31.57 -10.54
N ILE A 448 20.42 -30.38 -10.65
CA ILE A 448 19.98 -29.60 -9.49
C ILE A 448 18.92 -30.37 -8.68
N LEU A 449 17.90 -30.90 -9.35
CA LEU A 449 16.86 -31.71 -8.69
C LEU A 449 17.42 -32.97 -8.04
N ASN A 450 18.35 -33.67 -8.71
CA ASN A 450 19.00 -34.83 -8.10
C ASN A 450 19.90 -34.45 -6.92
N ALA A 451 20.59 -33.30 -6.99
CA ALA A 451 21.43 -32.82 -5.89
C ALA A 451 20.60 -32.42 -4.67
N ASP A 452 19.45 -31.77 -4.89
CA ASP A 452 18.50 -31.40 -3.85
C ASP A 452 17.86 -32.66 -3.22
N ASP A 453 17.40 -33.62 -4.03
CA ASP A 453 16.87 -34.89 -3.53
C ASP A 453 17.93 -35.67 -2.74
N HIS A 454 19.18 -35.69 -3.20
CA HIS A 454 20.28 -36.32 -2.46
C HIS A 454 20.60 -35.58 -1.16
N ALA A 455 20.55 -34.24 -1.13
CA ALA A 455 20.75 -33.45 0.07
C ALA A 455 19.61 -33.66 1.08
N TYR A 456 18.37 -33.71 0.60
CA TYR A 456 17.19 -34.03 1.39
C TYR A 456 17.30 -35.45 1.99
N ASN A 457 17.59 -36.44 1.16
CA ASN A 457 17.78 -37.83 1.60
C ASN A 457 18.96 -37.95 2.59
N ALA A 458 20.06 -37.23 2.38
CA ALA A 458 21.17 -37.18 3.33
C ALA A 458 20.77 -36.54 4.67
N ARG A 459 19.96 -35.48 4.65
CA ARG A 459 19.42 -34.85 5.87
C ARG A 459 18.49 -35.80 6.62
N VAL A 460 17.54 -36.42 5.93
CA VAL A 460 16.59 -37.39 6.51
C VAL A 460 17.34 -38.58 7.12
N ASN A 461 18.35 -39.10 6.41
CA ASN A 461 19.19 -40.18 6.93
C ASN A 461 20.02 -39.73 8.14
N SER A 462 20.54 -38.50 8.14
CA SER A 462 21.27 -37.94 9.29
C SER A 462 20.38 -37.78 10.51
N GLU A 463 19.13 -37.33 10.33
CA GLU A 463 18.14 -37.22 11.41
C GLU A 463 17.74 -38.59 11.95
N ALA A 464 17.56 -39.59 11.07
CA ALA A 464 17.30 -40.97 11.47
C ALA A 464 18.47 -41.57 12.27
N ILE A 465 19.72 -41.32 11.86
CA ILE A 465 20.93 -41.72 12.59
C ILE A 465 20.99 -41.02 13.96
N LEU A 466 20.64 -39.73 14.03
CA LEU A 466 20.64 -38.97 15.29
C LEU A 466 19.58 -39.50 16.28
N LEU A 467 18.41 -39.90 15.77
CA LEU A 467 17.36 -40.56 16.55
C LEU A 467 17.83 -41.91 17.09
N LEU A 468 18.43 -42.75 16.24
CA LEU A 468 19.02 -44.03 16.67
C LEU A 468 20.10 -43.84 17.74
N GLN A 469 20.97 -42.84 17.57
CA GLN A 469 22.00 -42.52 18.57
C GLN A 469 21.40 -42.06 19.91
N LYS A 470 20.29 -41.30 19.86
CA LYS A 470 19.57 -40.84 21.06
C LYS A 470 18.91 -42.00 21.80
N ASP A 471 18.34 -42.96 21.07
CA ASP A 471 17.73 -44.15 21.65
C ASP A 471 18.79 -45.06 22.29
N VAL A 472 19.93 -45.28 21.62
CA VAL A 472 21.09 -45.99 22.20
C VAL A 472 21.60 -45.30 23.46
N LEU A 473 21.70 -43.96 23.47
CA LEU A 473 22.10 -43.19 24.65
C LEU A 473 21.11 -43.34 25.81
N ASN A 474 19.81 -43.42 25.53
CA ASN A 474 18.78 -43.62 26.54
C ASN A 474 18.83 -45.04 27.13
N GLU A 475 19.02 -46.07 26.30
CA GLU A 475 19.22 -47.44 26.78
C GLU A 475 20.47 -47.56 27.67
N LEU A 476 21.59 -46.96 27.26
CA LEU A 476 22.81 -46.94 28.06
C LEU A 476 22.62 -46.25 29.42
N LYS A 477 21.86 -45.14 29.46
CA LYS A 477 21.49 -44.48 30.73
C LYS A 477 20.65 -45.38 31.62
N ASN A 478 19.66 -46.07 31.07
CA ASN A 478 18.80 -46.98 31.82
C ASN A 478 19.60 -48.16 32.40
N ILE A 479 20.53 -48.73 31.63
CA ILE A 479 21.45 -49.77 32.12
C ILE A 479 22.30 -49.24 33.27
N ASN A 480 22.84 -48.02 33.15
CA ASN A 480 23.69 -47.44 34.18
C ASN A 480 22.92 -47.15 35.49
N ILE A 481 21.67 -46.69 35.39
CA ILE A 481 20.76 -46.54 36.54
C ILE A 481 20.47 -47.88 37.20
N SER A 482 20.21 -48.93 36.41
CA SER A 482 19.99 -50.28 36.93
C SER A 482 21.20 -50.84 37.67
N ILE A 483 22.42 -50.64 37.14
CA ILE A 483 23.68 -51.02 37.79
C ILE A 483 23.89 -50.25 39.10
N GLN A 484 23.60 -48.94 39.12
CA GLN A 484 23.66 -48.15 40.36
C GLN A 484 22.66 -48.66 41.40
N GLY A 485 21.42 -48.93 41.00
CA GLY A 485 20.40 -49.51 41.87
C GLY A 485 20.81 -50.86 42.47
N LEU A 486 21.36 -51.76 41.65
CA LEU A 486 21.92 -53.04 42.10
C LEU A 486 23.10 -52.84 43.07
N THR A 487 24.00 -51.91 42.78
CA THR A 487 25.15 -51.59 43.64
C THR A 487 24.70 -51.04 45.00
N GLU A 488 23.66 -50.21 45.02
CA GLU A 488 23.07 -49.70 46.26
C GLU A 488 22.33 -50.78 47.06
N ALA A 489 21.60 -51.68 46.39
CA ALA A 489 20.94 -52.82 47.04
C ALA A 489 21.95 -53.76 47.71
N ILE A 490 23.06 -54.07 47.01
CA ILE A 490 24.18 -54.85 47.55
C ILE A 490 24.80 -54.15 48.77
N LYS A 491 24.99 -52.83 48.73
CA LYS A 491 25.50 -52.06 49.88
C LYS A 491 24.54 -52.03 51.08
N LYS A 492 23.24 -52.17 50.84
CA LYS A 492 22.21 -52.23 51.88
C LYS A 492 21.96 -53.66 52.41
N GLY A 493 22.63 -54.67 51.86
CA GLY A 493 22.50 -56.07 52.28
C GLY A 493 21.15 -56.71 51.95
N GLN A 494 20.47 -56.22 50.91
CA GLN A 494 19.18 -56.73 50.42
C GLN A 494 19.33 -57.79 49.34
#